data_AF-A0A661BUW3-F1
#
_entry.id   AF-A0A661BUW3-F1
#
_cell.length_a   1.000
_cell.length_b   1.000
_cell.length_c   1.000
_cell.angle_alpha   90.00
_cell.angle_beta   90.00
_cell.angle_gamma   90.00
#
_symmetry.space_group_name_H-M   'P 1'
#
loop_
_entity.id
_entity.type
_entity.pdbx_description
1 polymer ?
#
loop_
_entity_poly.entity_id
_entity_poly.type
_entity_poly.pdbx_seq_one_letter_code
_entity_poly.pdbx_strand_id
1 'polypeptide(L)'
;MIYRNPLDILVSEANYYHKEGATIYSGYLQQLSFGDRLERLIDDPWLLGSIRDRVGNFIAYLDFPNVLPVSFEELVGVSGGGDQQQQQNLIWSLQLKLHIPGDPEKYVDNIFDKDSPTFNAGKIGQHLDCFEERHFTRFNKLDQDFMKNLGYEYIDETISNYIPKRAKEFQERPLLLADINFSDTPILIESGYMNFNIVKFNRNYYAIPTSIGEIDISSLTKQQMEALPQADALGELKQCLMLGSEYPKLIRMWQTKRINQVINNPESKKSTAHPYNILSRIMWAIWSVVK
;
A
#
# COMPACT_ATOMS: atom_id res chain seq x y z
N MET A 1 6.35 -3.07 1.18
CA MET A 1 6.76 -2.43 2.45
C MET A 1 8.26 -2.29 2.41
N ILE A 2 8.79 -1.09 2.61
CA ILE A 2 10.24 -0.89 2.77
C ILE A 2 10.52 -0.79 4.27
N TYR A 3 11.53 -1.49 4.76
CA TYR A 3 12.00 -1.41 6.15
C TYR A 3 13.51 -1.19 6.18
N ARG A 4 14.04 -0.81 7.34
CA ARG A 4 15.48 -0.51 7.54
C ARG A 4 15.88 -0.95 8.94
N ASN A 5 17.18 -1.16 9.18
CA ASN A 5 17.70 -1.39 10.52
C ASN A 5 17.22 -0.26 11.47
N PRO A 6 16.48 -0.59 12.55
CA PRO A 6 15.95 0.41 13.47
C PRO A 6 16.98 1.34 14.11
N LEU A 7 18.23 0.91 14.25
CA LEU A 7 19.31 1.77 14.77
C LEU A 7 19.67 2.88 13.79
N ASP A 8 19.72 2.55 12.50
CA ASP A 8 19.96 3.54 11.44
C ASP A 8 18.74 4.45 11.23
N ILE A 9 17.53 3.97 11.52
CA ILE A 9 16.33 4.83 11.58
C ILE A 9 16.54 5.90 12.66
N LEU A 10 16.97 5.53 13.86
CA LEU A 10 17.21 6.47 14.96
C LEU A 10 18.24 7.55 14.60
N VAL A 11 19.34 7.17 13.94
CA VAL A 11 20.35 8.14 13.46
C VAL A 11 19.75 9.10 12.44
N SER A 12 18.95 8.59 11.50
CA SER A 12 18.28 9.40 10.49
C SER A 12 17.27 10.37 11.12
N GLU A 13 16.43 9.88 12.03
CA GLU A 13 15.46 10.68 12.77
C GLU A 13 16.15 11.75 13.61
N ALA A 14 17.23 11.43 14.33
CA ALA A 14 17.98 12.40 15.13
C ALA A 14 18.55 13.53 14.27
N ASN A 15 19.06 13.21 13.07
CA ASN A 15 19.58 14.19 12.12
C ASN A 15 18.47 15.03 11.46
N TYR A 16 17.25 14.51 11.31
CA TYR A 16 16.19 15.18 10.55
C TYR A 16 15.14 15.87 11.44
N TYR A 17 14.62 15.21 12.47
CA TYR A 17 13.39 15.64 13.16
C TYR A 17 13.52 16.96 13.91
N HIS A 18 14.74 17.34 14.30
CA HIS A 18 15.05 18.58 15.00
C HIS A 18 15.06 19.83 14.10
N LYS A 19 15.07 19.66 12.76
CA LYS A 19 15.08 20.76 11.80
C LYS A 19 13.71 21.43 11.76
N GLU A 20 13.69 22.76 11.72
CA GLU A 20 12.45 23.53 11.63
C GLU A 20 11.62 23.10 10.40
N GLY A 21 10.32 22.87 10.61
CA GLY A 21 9.40 22.41 9.55
C GLY A 21 9.51 20.92 9.18
N ALA A 22 10.50 20.17 9.69
CA ALA A 22 10.63 18.74 9.39
C ALA A 22 9.55 17.89 10.09
N THR A 23 9.25 18.23 11.35
CA THR A 23 8.21 17.57 12.16
C THR A 23 7.56 18.56 13.13
N ILE A 24 6.37 18.20 13.64
CA ILE A 24 5.72 18.93 14.74
C ILE A 24 6.54 18.90 16.05
N TYR A 25 7.52 18.00 16.16
CA TYR A 25 8.40 17.84 17.32
C TYR A 25 9.72 18.60 17.18
N SER A 26 9.92 19.32 16.08
CA SER A 26 11.18 20.04 15.81
C SER A 26 11.60 20.95 16.96
N GLY A 27 10.68 21.77 17.50
CA GLY A 27 10.98 22.63 18.65
C GLY A 27 11.36 21.88 19.93
N TYR A 28 10.83 20.66 20.15
CA TYR A 28 11.19 19.81 21.29
C TYR A 28 12.59 19.22 21.15
N LEU A 29 13.00 18.86 19.93
CA LEU A 29 14.27 18.20 19.64
C LEU A 29 15.41 19.17 19.29
N GLN A 30 15.10 20.39 18.85
CA GLN A 30 16.08 21.37 18.34
C GLN A 30 17.12 21.78 19.40
N GLN A 31 16.72 21.85 20.66
CA GLN A 31 17.59 22.27 21.76
C GLN A 31 18.45 21.12 22.31
N LEU A 32 18.22 19.90 21.85
CA LEU A 32 18.92 18.71 22.35
C LEU A 32 20.19 18.44 21.53
N SER A 33 21.23 17.97 22.22
CA SER A 33 22.41 17.43 21.55
C SER A 33 22.03 16.23 20.67
N PHE A 34 22.91 15.82 19.75
CA PHE A 34 22.62 14.65 18.91
C PHE A 34 22.41 13.38 19.74
N GLY A 35 23.26 13.15 20.76
CA GLY A 35 23.10 12.03 21.68
C GLY A 35 21.81 12.10 22.50
N ASP A 36 21.44 13.28 23.00
CA ASP A 36 20.18 13.44 23.74
C ASP A 36 18.96 13.23 22.84
N ARG A 37 19.04 13.59 21.56
CA ARG A 37 18.00 13.26 20.57
C ARG A 37 17.86 11.76 20.39
N LEU A 38 18.96 11.02 20.29
CA LEU A 38 18.92 9.56 20.22
C LEU A 38 18.26 8.95 21.46
N GLU A 39 18.61 9.42 22.67
CA GLU A 39 17.97 8.97 23.92
C GLU A 39 16.45 9.13 23.90
N ARG A 40 15.95 10.30 23.42
CA ARG A 40 14.51 10.54 23.26
C ARG A 40 13.90 9.67 22.18
N LEU A 41 14.57 9.50 21.05
CA LEU A 41 14.02 8.73 19.93
C LEU A 41 13.99 7.22 20.21
N ILE A 42 14.93 6.69 20.99
CA ILE A 42 14.94 5.28 21.40
C ILE A 42 13.68 4.97 22.22
N ASP A 43 13.40 5.78 23.24
CA ASP A 43 12.29 5.58 24.16
C ASP A 43 11.91 6.86 24.91
N ASP A 44 10.93 7.60 24.37
CA ASP A 44 10.31 8.74 25.06
C ASP A 44 8.91 8.31 25.55
N PRO A 45 8.72 8.10 26.87
CA PRO A 45 7.46 7.59 27.40
C PRO A 45 6.29 8.56 27.32
N TRP A 46 6.51 9.83 26.94
CA TRP A 46 5.51 10.87 26.97
C TRP A 46 5.06 11.34 25.59
N LEU A 47 6.00 11.47 24.65
CA LEU A 47 5.73 12.14 23.37
C LEU A 47 5.92 11.23 22.15
N LEU A 48 7.08 10.59 22.04
CA LEU A 48 7.47 9.88 20.81
C LEU A 48 7.24 8.36 20.89
N GLY A 49 7.04 7.83 22.09
CA GLY A 49 7.03 6.39 22.35
C GLY A 49 8.40 5.76 22.13
N SER A 50 8.43 4.43 22.18
CA SER A 50 9.63 3.65 21.87
C SER A 50 9.78 3.42 20.37
N ILE A 51 11.03 3.30 19.89
CA ILE A 51 11.29 2.87 18.50
C ILE A 51 10.67 1.50 18.21
N ARG A 52 10.65 0.61 19.22
CA ARG A 52 10.02 -0.71 19.14
C ARG A 52 8.55 -0.60 18.78
N ASP A 53 7.81 0.33 19.40
CA ASP A 53 6.38 0.51 19.11
C ASP A 53 6.15 1.21 17.76
N ARG A 54 6.97 2.22 17.44
CA ARG A 54 6.88 2.93 16.15
C ARG A 54 7.08 1.98 14.98
N VAL A 55 8.09 1.11 15.05
CA VAL A 55 8.37 0.09 14.05
C VAL A 55 7.37 -1.08 14.13
N GLY A 56 7.01 -1.48 15.35
CA GLY A 56 6.11 -2.60 15.64
C GLY A 56 4.75 -2.49 14.98
N ASN A 57 4.23 -1.27 14.82
CA ASN A 57 2.96 -1.00 14.13
C ASN A 57 2.91 -1.52 12.68
N PHE A 58 4.07 -1.77 12.06
CA PHE A 58 4.15 -2.22 10.67
C PHE A 58 4.63 -3.66 10.53
N ILE A 59 5.04 -4.34 11.61
CA ILE A 59 5.65 -5.67 11.52
C ILE A 59 4.69 -6.72 10.98
N ALA A 60 3.39 -6.61 11.28
CA ALA A 60 2.40 -7.56 10.77
C ALA A 60 2.34 -7.59 9.22
N TYR A 61 2.72 -6.52 8.55
CA TYR A 61 2.79 -6.47 7.08
C TYR A 61 3.88 -7.40 6.52
N LEU A 62 4.87 -7.78 7.31
CA LEU A 62 5.89 -8.76 6.89
C LEU A 62 5.25 -10.11 6.56
N ASP A 63 4.17 -10.48 7.25
CA ASP A 63 3.53 -11.79 7.10
C ASP A 63 2.38 -11.80 6.08
N PHE A 64 2.01 -10.64 5.54
CA PHE A 64 0.97 -10.55 4.53
C PHE A 64 1.47 -11.12 3.19
N PRO A 65 0.79 -12.12 2.62
CA PRO A 65 1.29 -12.82 1.45
C PRO A 65 1.17 -12.00 0.16
N ASN A 66 0.35 -10.94 0.17
CA ASN A 66 0.22 -9.94 -0.89
C ASN A 66 1.12 -8.71 -0.65
N VAL A 67 2.04 -8.75 0.32
CA VAL A 67 3.00 -7.68 0.58
C VAL A 67 4.40 -8.18 0.24
N LEU A 68 5.19 -7.28 -0.37
CA LEU A 68 6.62 -7.46 -0.64
C LEU A 68 7.44 -6.66 0.37
N PRO A 69 8.01 -7.31 1.40
CA PRO A 69 8.99 -6.68 2.27
C PRO A 69 10.31 -6.52 1.53
N VAL A 70 10.91 -5.34 1.64
CA VAL A 70 12.19 -5.01 1.05
C VAL A 70 13.00 -4.25 2.10
N SER A 71 14.19 -4.71 2.44
CA SER A 71 15.06 -3.92 3.32
C SER A 71 15.75 -2.82 2.54
N PHE A 72 16.01 -1.70 3.21
CA PHE A 72 16.80 -0.60 2.68
C PHE A 72 18.20 -1.07 2.31
N GLU A 73 18.77 -1.96 3.13
CA GLU A 73 20.12 -2.49 2.96
C GLU A 73 20.29 -3.30 1.66
N GLU A 74 19.26 -4.05 1.25
CA GLU A 74 19.21 -4.70 -0.06
C GLU A 74 19.03 -3.69 -1.21
N LEU A 75 18.28 -2.61 -0.98
CA LEU A 75 17.86 -1.68 -2.03
C LEU A 75 18.96 -0.71 -2.46
N VAL A 76 19.79 -0.23 -1.54
CA VAL A 76 20.75 0.86 -1.85
C VAL A 76 22.02 0.42 -2.58
N GLY A 77 22.33 -0.89 -2.57
CA GLY A 77 23.53 -1.44 -3.19
C GLY A 77 24.83 -0.74 -2.74
N VAL A 78 25.87 -0.83 -3.57
CA VAL A 78 27.21 -0.30 -3.25
C VAL A 78 27.23 1.20 -2.93
N SER A 79 26.35 1.99 -3.56
CA SER A 79 26.26 3.43 -3.33
C SER A 79 25.86 3.80 -1.90
N GLY A 80 25.07 2.96 -1.24
CA GLY A 80 24.70 3.10 0.18
C GLY A 80 25.53 2.22 1.13
N GLY A 81 26.61 1.59 0.67
CA GLY A 81 27.42 0.67 1.47
C GLY A 81 26.87 -0.77 1.55
N GLY A 82 25.90 -1.12 0.70
CA GLY A 82 25.39 -2.47 0.52
C GLY A 82 26.14 -3.24 -0.58
N ASP A 83 25.51 -4.29 -1.09
CA ASP A 83 26.10 -5.20 -2.08
C ASP A 83 25.36 -5.14 -3.43
N GLN A 84 26.12 -5.07 -4.53
CA GLN A 84 25.56 -4.95 -5.87
C GLN A 84 24.81 -6.22 -6.30
N GLN A 85 25.33 -7.40 -5.99
CA GLN A 85 24.69 -8.65 -6.36
C GLN A 85 23.36 -8.83 -5.62
N GLN A 86 23.33 -8.48 -4.33
CA GLN A 86 22.11 -8.50 -3.52
C GLN A 86 21.06 -7.52 -4.05
N GLN A 87 21.48 -6.33 -4.45
CA GLN A 87 20.59 -5.33 -5.06
C GLN A 87 20.02 -5.82 -6.41
N GLN A 88 20.85 -6.41 -7.27
CA GLN A 88 20.40 -6.98 -8.54
C GLN A 88 19.42 -8.15 -8.32
N ASN A 89 19.71 -9.05 -7.37
CA ASN A 89 18.83 -10.16 -7.00
C ASN A 89 17.46 -9.66 -6.51
N LEU A 90 17.46 -8.61 -5.68
CA LEU A 90 16.24 -7.97 -5.21
C LEU A 90 15.44 -7.38 -6.38
N ILE A 91 16.08 -6.59 -7.25
CA ILE A 91 15.41 -5.96 -8.41
C ILE A 91 14.80 -7.03 -9.32
N TRP A 92 15.56 -8.10 -9.59
CA TRP A 92 15.07 -9.24 -10.36
C TRP A 92 13.84 -9.90 -9.71
N SER A 93 13.89 -10.14 -8.40
CA SER A 93 12.75 -10.69 -7.64
C SER A 93 11.51 -9.78 -7.75
N LEU A 94 11.69 -8.46 -7.65
CA LEU A 94 10.60 -7.48 -7.80
C LEU A 94 10.03 -7.49 -9.22
N GLN A 95 10.86 -7.52 -10.25
CA GLN A 95 10.43 -7.60 -11.65
C GLN A 95 9.59 -8.85 -11.92
N LEU A 96 10.04 -10.01 -11.42
CA LEU A 96 9.30 -11.26 -11.54
C LEU A 96 7.95 -11.21 -10.82
N LYS A 97 7.87 -10.60 -9.64
CA LYS A 97 6.62 -10.54 -8.86
C LYS A 97 5.63 -9.51 -9.40
N LEU A 98 6.12 -8.44 -10.02
CA LEU A 98 5.32 -7.35 -10.56
C LEU A 98 5.09 -7.45 -12.07
N HIS A 99 5.63 -8.49 -12.71
CA HIS A 99 5.59 -8.69 -14.17
C HIS A 99 6.14 -7.49 -14.95
N ILE A 100 7.19 -6.85 -14.43
CA ILE A 100 7.84 -5.69 -15.07
C ILE A 100 9.01 -6.21 -15.90
N PRO A 101 8.97 -6.10 -17.24
CA PRO A 101 10.10 -6.49 -18.08
C PRO A 101 11.25 -5.49 -17.92
N GLY A 102 12.48 -5.96 -18.10
CA GLY A 102 13.66 -5.11 -18.11
C GLY A 102 14.90 -5.85 -17.62
N ASP A 103 16.01 -5.14 -17.65
CA ASP A 103 17.30 -5.63 -17.17
C ASP A 103 17.57 -5.04 -15.77
N PRO A 104 17.72 -5.87 -14.71
CA PRO A 104 18.00 -5.40 -13.35
C PRO A 104 19.15 -4.39 -13.26
N GLU A 105 20.20 -4.58 -14.07
CA GLU A 105 21.41 -3.74 -14.01
C GLU A 105 21.12 -2.27 -14.35
N LYS A 106 20.14 -2.01 -15.22
CA LYS A 106 19.77 -0.64 -15.63
C LYS A 106 19.10 0.16 -14.52
N TYR A 107 18.61 -0.50 -13.48
CA TYR A 107 17.94 0.17 -12.37
C TYR A 107 18.90 0.49 -11.22
N VAL A 108 20.00 -0.26 -11.10
CA VAL A 108 20.99 -0.13 -10.00
C VAL A 108 21.49 1.31 -9.85
N ASP A 109 21.88 1.95 -10.95
CA ASP A 109 22.47 3.30 -10.93
C ASP A 109 21.45 4.42 -10.64
N ASN A 110 20.15 4.13 -10.78
CA ASN A 110 19.08 5.13 -10.71
C ASN A 110 18.29 5.09 -9.39
N ILE A 111 18.54 4.10 -8.51
CA ILE A 111 17.79 3.92 -7.26
C ILE A 111 18.27 4.86 -6.16
N PHE A 112 19.56 5.19 -6.13
CA PHE A 112 20.16 5.98 -5.06
C PHE A 112 20.42 7.43 -5.50
N ASP A 113 19.59 8.35 -5.01
CA ASP A 113 19.76 9.79 -5.22
C ASP A 113 20.53 10.42 -4.05
N LYS A 114 21.75 10.87 -4.32
CA LYS A 114 22.63 11.53 -3.35
C LYS A 114 22.16 12.94 -2.97
N ASP A 115 21.37 13.58 -3.82
CA ASP A 115 20.91 14.96 -3.64
C ASP A 115 19.59 15.04 -2.87
N SER A 116 18.98 13.89 -2.55
CA SER A 116 17.72 13.85 -1.82
C SER A 116 17.90 14.31 -0.35
N PRO A 117 17.09 15.29 0.13
CA PRO A 117 17.22 15.87 1.48
C PRO A 117 17.14 14.85 2.63
N THR A 118 16.44 13.74 2.39
CA THR A 118 16.25 12.63 3.34
C THR A 118 17.38 11.59 3.30
N PHE A 119 18.28 11.67 2.32
CA PHE A 119 19.44 10.79 2.14
C PHE A 119 20.75 11.44 2.59
N ASN A 120 20.68 12.33 3.59
CA ASN A 120 21.79 13.14 4.11
C ASN A 120 23.01 12.33 4.64
N ALA A 121 22.93 11.00 4.62
CA ALA A 121 24.08 10.12 4.77
C ALA A 121 23.88 8.77 4.09
N GLY A 122 22.62 8.30 3.89
CA GLY A 122 22.20 7.17 3.03
C GLY A 122 22.91 5.83 3.22
N LYS A 123 23.82 5.75 4.18
CA LYS A 123 24.74 4.64 4.39
C LYS A 123 24.18 3.69 5.41
N ILE A 124 24.39 2.42 5.14
CA ILE A 124 24.13 1.35 6.07
C ILE A 124 25.16 1.40 7.20
N GLY A 125 24.74 1.17 8.44
CA GLY A 125 25.64 1.00 9.58
C GLY A 125 26.09 2.29 10.26
N GLN A 126 25.47 3.44 9.93
CA GLN A 126 25.87 4.73 10.49
C GLN A 126 25.72 4.79 12.02
N HIS A 127 24.82 3.98 12.61
CA HIS A 127 24.70 3.85 14.05
C HIS A 127 26.00 3.43 14.75
N LEU A 128 26.89 2.67 14.11
CA LEU A 128 28.16 2.25 14.71
C LEU A 128 29.10 3.43 15.01
N ASP A 129 29.06 4.47 14.18
CA ASP A 129 29.87 5.68 14.36
C ASP A 129 29.22 6.69 15.32
N CYS A 130 27.91 6.57 15.54
CA CYS A 130 27.08 7.59 16.17
C CYS A 130 26.59 7.20 17.57
N PHE A 131 26.47 5.90 17.86
CA PHE A 131 25.98 5.43 19.14
C PHE A 131 27.11 5.40 20.18
N GLU A 132 26.74 5.69 21.41
CA GLU A 132 27.57 5.56 22.60
C GLU A 132 27.04 4.37 23.41
N GLU A 133 27.83 3.87 24.36
CA GLU A 133 27.43 2.76 25.23
C GLU A 133 26.06 2.97 25.89
N ARG A 134 25.74 4.21 26.29
CA ARG A 134 24.43 4.56 26.88
C ARG A 134 23.27 4.33 25.91
N HIS A 135 23.46 4.64 24.61
CA HIS A 135 22.42 4.51 23.59
C HIS A 135 22.13 3.02 23.34
N PHE A 136 23.18 2.19 23.21
CA PHE A 136 23.03 0.74 23.12
C PHE A 136 22.40 0.15 24.38
N THR A 137 22.85 0.57 25.56
CA THR A 137 22.29 0.12 26.85
C THR A 137 20.80 0.43 26.94
N ARG A 138 20.37 1.61 26.50
CA ARG A 138 18.94 1.97 26.49
C ARG A 138 18.16 1.16 25.46
N PHE A 139 18.66 1.06 24.23
CA PHE A 139 18.01 0.31 23.16
C PHE A 139 17.84 -1.17 23.53
N ASN A 140 18.86 -1.78 24.14
CA ASN A 140 18.87 -3.18 24.55
C ASN A 140 17.93 -3.49 25.73
N LYS A 141 17.41 -2.47 26.43
CA LYS A 141 16.37 -2.64 27.46
C LYS A 141 14.97 -2.81 26.87
N LEU A 142 14.76 -2.45 25.61
CA LEU A 142 13.50 -2.69 24.91
C LEU A 142 13.37 -4.18 24.60
N ASP A 143 12.12 -4.66 24.49
CA ASP A 143 11.88 -5.98 23.89
C ASP A 143 12.42 -5.99 22.46
N GLN A 144 13.29 -6.95 22.13
CA GLN A 144 13.97 -7.05 20.83
C GLN A 144 13.18 -7.87 19.80
N ASP A 145 11.92 -8.18 20.07
CA ASP A 145 11.02 -8.87 19.16
C ASP A 145 10.96 -8.23 17.76
N PHE A 146 10.96 -6.91 17.68
CA PHE A 146 10.95 -6.16 16.43
C PHE A 146 12.21 -6.35 15.59
N MET A 147 13.40 -6.34 16.22
CA MET A 147 14.66 -6.60 15.54
C MET A 147 14.67 -8.00 14.93
N LYS A 148 14.28 -9.00 15.75
CA LYS A 148 14.19 -10.40 15.33
C LYS A 148 13.21 -10.58 14.18
N ASN A 149 12.03 -9.96 14.25
CA ASN A 149 11.00 -10.04 13.21
C ASN A 149 11.46 -9.42 11.89
N LEU A 150 12.24 -8.34 11.93
CA LEU A 150 12.84 -7.73 10.74
C LEU A 150 14.07 -8.50 10.22
N GLY A 151 14.55 -9.49 10.98
CA GLY A 151 15.71 -10.30 10.61
C GLY A 151 17.06 -9.67 10.95
N TYR A 152 17.09 -8.64 11.80
CA TYR A 152 18.33 -8.09 12.35
C TYR A 152 18.68 -8.83 13.64
N GLU A 153 19.95 -9.17 13.78
CA GLU A 153 20.45 -9.77 15.02
C GLU A 153 20.99 -8.73 15.98
N TYR A 154 20.99 -9.13 17.24
CA TYR A 154 21.52 -8.36 18.35
C TYR A 154 22.97 -7.96 18.08
N ILE A 155 23.28 -6.71 18.43
CA ILE A 155 24.57 -6.08 18.25
C ILE A 155 25.51 -6.64 19.32
N ASP A 156 26.31 -7.63 18.96
CA ASP A 156 27.69 -7.63 19.44
C ASP A 156 28.51 -6.91 18.37
N GLU A 157 29.59 -6.22 18.74
CA GLU A 157 30.32 -5.18 17.98
C GLU A 157 30.93 -5.65 16.63
N THR A 158 30.52 -6.80 16.12
CA THR A 158 31.02 -7.51 14.96
C THR A 158 29.92 -7.79 13.94
N ILE A 159 29.18 -6.76 13.52
CA ILE A 159 28.28 -6.89 12.37
C ILE A 159 29.12 -6.91 11.09
N SER A 160 29.41 -8.10 10.57
CA SER A 160 30.08 -8.27 9.27
C SER A 160 29.12 -8.24 8.08
N ASN A 161 27.80 -8.34 8.32
CA ASN A 161 26.80 -8.33 7.27
C ASN A 161 25.55 -7.57 7.72
N TYR A 162 25.25 -6.47 7.04
CA TYR A 162 24.09 -5.62 7.34
C TYR A 162 22.79 -6.09 6.68
N ILE A 163 22.86 -7.09 5.81
CA ILE A 163 21.67 -7.66 5.16
C ILE A 163 20.87 -8.45 6.22
N PRO A 164 19.57 -8.15 6.42
CA PRO A 164 18.75 -8.88 7.38
C PRO A 164 18.61 -10.35 6.97
N LYS A 165 18.60 -11.26 7.94
CA LYS A 165 18.53 -12.71 7.71
C LYS A 165 17.29 -13.16 6.93
N ARG A 166 16.21 -12.40 7.04
CA ARG A 166 14.93 -12.66 6.34
C ARG A 166 14.87 -12.08 4.93
N ALA A 167 15.88 -11.33 4.48
CA ALA A 167 15.96 -10.80 3.12
C ALA A 167 15.69 -11.88 2.07
N LYS A 168 16.45 -12.99 2.14
CA LYS A 168 16.33 -14.11 1.20
C LYS A 168 14.96 -14.77 1.24
N GLU A 169 14.41 -14.98 2.44
CA GLU A 169 13.05 -15.50 2.63
C GLU A 169 12.03 -14.63 1.87
N PHE A 170 12.09 -13.30 2.03
CA PHE A 170 11.16 -12.39 1.37
C PHE A 170 11.38 -12.29 -0.15
N GLN A 171 12.63 -12.39 -0.61
CA GLN A 171 12.94 -12.45 -2.05
C GLN A 171 12.39 -13.71 -2.71
N GLU A 172 12.44 -14.86 -2.05
CA GLU A 172 11.98 -16.14 -2.61
C GLU A 172 10.47 -16.35 -2.42
N ARG A 173 9.85 -15.69 -1.45
CA ARG A 173 8.42 -15.81 -1.17
C ARG A 173 7.57 -15.38 -2.36
N PRO A 174 6.65 -16.23 -2.87
CA PRO A 174 5.72 -15.85 -3.92
C PRO A 174 4.69 -14.83 -3.43
N LEU A 175 4.27 -13.93 -4.31
CA LEU A 175 3.21 -12.97 -4.04
C LEU A 175 1.85 -13.66 -4.22
N LEU A 176 1.09 -13.85 -3.14
CA LEU A 176 -0.26 -14.41 -3.22
C LEU A 176 -1.27 -13.26 -3.24
N LEU A 177 -1.89 -13.06 -4.38
CA LEU A 177 -3.00 -12.12 -4.53
C LEU A 177 -4.30 -12.83 -4.17
N ALA A 178 -5.28 -12.07 -3.67
CA ALA A 178 -6.61 -12.61 -3.49
C ALA A 178 -7.19 -13.00 -4.86
N ASP A 179 -7.86 -14.16 -4.93
CA ASP A 179 -8.62 -14.57 -6.13
C ASP A 179 -9.79 -13.62 -6.44
N ILE A 180 -10.16 -12.79 -5.46
CA ILE A 180 -11.20 -11.77 -5.61
C ILE A 180 -10.71 -10.70 -6.56
N ASN A 181 -11.31 -10.66 -7.75
CA ASN A 181 -11.12 -9.56 -8.65
C ASN A 181 -11.91 -8.35 -8.12
N PHE A 182 -11.22 -7.42 -7.46
CA PHE A 182 -11.83 -6.17 -6.99
C PHE A 182 -12.45 -5.33 -8.11
N SER A 183 -12.12 -5.60 -9.38
CA SER A 183 -12.84 -5.00 -10.51
C SER A 183 -14.31 -5.41 -10.54
N ASP A 184 -14.65 -6.56 -9.98
CA ASP A 184 -16.01 -7.11 -9.91
C ASP A 184 -16.78 -6.56 -8.69
N THR A 185 -16.21 -5.56 -8.00
CA THR A 185 -16.93 -4.80 -6.97
C THR A 185 -17.37 -3.46 -7.56
N PRO A 186 -18.67 -3.14 -7.58
CA PRO A 186 -19.17 -1.83 -7.97
C PRO A 186 -18.59 -0.72 -7.09
N ILE A 187 -17.90 0.25 -7.70
CA ILE A 187 -17.37 1.42 -6.99
C ILE A 187 -18.05 2.67 -7.55
N LEU A 188 -18.81 3.37 -6.73
CA LEU A 188 -19.33 4.69 -7.10
C LEU A 188 -18.17 5.68 -7.25
N ILE A 189 -17.98 6.18 -8.46
CA ILE A 189 -16.93 7.16 -8.78
C ILE A 189 -17.45 8.58 -8.59
N GLU A 190 -18.68 8.84 -9.02
CA GLU A 190 -19.29 10.16 -8.93
C GLU A 190 -20.82 10.05 -8.90
N SER A 191 -21.47 10.92 -8.14
CA SER A 191 -22.93 10.94 -8.04
C SER A 191 -23.51 12.17 -8.74
N GLY A 192 -24.66 11.99 -9.41
CA GLY A 192 -25.44 13.09 -10.00
C GLY A 192 -24.83 13.81 -11.21
N TYR A 193 -23.73 13.33 -11.78
CA TYR A 193 -23.12 13.90 -12.98
C TYR A 193 -24.10 13.86 -14.17
N MET A 194 -24.62 15.01 -14.57
CA MET A 194 -25.63 15.16 -15.63
C MET A 194 -26.87 14.25 -15.44
N ASN A 195 -27.33 14.06 -14.20
CA ASN A 195 -28.40 13.12 -13.81
C ASN A 195 -28.03 11.63 -13.91
N PHE A 196 -26.73 11.31 -13.87
CA PHE A 196 -26.23 9.94 -13.79
C PHE A 196 -25.30 9.77 -12.58
N ASN A 197 -25.35 8.60 -11.96
CA ASN A 197 -24.29 8.12 -11.08
C ASN A 197 -23.28 7.36 -11.94
N ILE A 198 -21.99 7.70 -11.83
CA ILE A 198 -20.92 7.00 -12.53
C ILE A 198 -20.37 5.93 -11.61
N VAL A 199 -20.41 4.67 -12.06
CA VAL A 199 -19.94 3.50 -11.31
C VAL A 199 -18.86 2.79 -12.11
N LYS A 200 -17.76 2.42 -11.46
CA LYS A 200 -16.74 1.55 -12.02
C LYS A 200 -17.04 0.10 -11.64
N PHE A 201 -17.10 -0.78 -12.63
CA PHE A 201 -17.40 -2.20 -12.45
C PHE A 201 -16.86 -3.00 -13.64
N ASN A 202 -16.35 -4.21 -13.42
CA ASN A 202 -15.76 -5.08 -14.44
C ASN A 202 -14.79 -4.37 -15.39
N ARG A 203 -13.95 -3.47 -14.83
CA ARG A 203 -12.96 -2.63 -15.54
C ARG A 203 -13.53 -1.53 -16.45
N ASN A 204 -14.85 -1.37 -16.52
CA ASN A 204 -15.51 -0.30 -17.27
C ASN A 204 -16.15 0.73 -16.35
N TYR A 205 -16.45 1.90 -16.90
CA TYR A 205 -17.26 2.93 -16.27
C TYR A 205 -18.66 2.87 -16.86
N TYR A 206 -19.68 2.89 -16.00
CA TYR A 206 -21.09 2.89 -16.35
C TYR A 206 -21.77 4.15 -15.83
N ALA A 207 -22.64 4.74 -16.64
CA ALA A 207 -23.51 5.83 -16.22
C ALA A 207 -24.90 5.29 -15.88
N ILE A 208 -25.29 5.36 -14.62
CA ILE A 208 -26.58 4.88 -14.12
C ILE A 208 -27.52 6.09 -13.95
N PRO A 209 -28.61 6.21 -14.73
CA PRO A 209 -29.59 7.28 -14.54
C PRO A 209 -30.08 7.34 -13.09
N THR A 210 -30.02 8.51 -12.45
CA THR A 210 -30.55 8.68 -11.08
C THR A 210 -32.05 8.40 -10.99
N SER A 211 -32.78 8.51 -12.11
CA SER A 211 -34.21 8.21 -12.19
C SER A 211 -34.56 6.71 -12.02
N ILE A 212 -33.60 5.80 -12.13
CA ILE A 212 -33.83 4.35 -11.95
C ILE A 212 -34.10 4.01 -10.48
N GLY A 213 -33.60 4.82 -9.54
CA GLY A 213 -33.66 4.54 -8.12
C GLY A 213 -32.60 3.52 -7.69
N GLU A 214 -32.90 2.78 -6.62
CA GLU A 214 -31.98 1.80 -6.04
C GLU A 214 -31.81 0.59 -6.97
N ILE A 215 -30.56 0.33 -7.37
CA ILE A 215 -30.20 -0.74 -8.29
C ILE A 215 -28.87 -1.38 -7.87
N ASP A 216 -28.87 -2.70 -7.78
CA ASP A 216 -27.65 -3.47 -7.62
C ASP A 216 -27.09 -3.83 -9.00
N ILE A 217 -26.08 -3.09 -9.45
CA ILE A 217 -25.50 -3.30 -10.78
C ILE A 217 -24.81 -4.66 -10.92
N SER A 218 -24.41 -5.29 -9.81
CA SER A 218 -23.80 -6.63 -9.84
C SER A 218 -24.80 -7.73 -10.18
N SER A 219 -26.10 -7.44 -10.01
CA SER A 219 -27.20 -8.35 -10.32
C SER A 219 -27.72 -8.24 -11.76
N LEU A 220 -27.23 -7.26 -12.53
CA LEU A 220 -27.70 -7.01 -13.88
C LEU A 220 -27.18 -8.04 -14.88
N THR A 221 -28.05 -8.44 -15.79
CA THR A 221 -27.69 -9.32 -16.91
C THR A 221 -26.76 -8.59 -17.88
N LYS A 222 -25.98 -9.35 -18.66
CA LYS A 222 -25.10 -8.79 -19.71
C LYS A 222 -25.84 -7.84 -20.66
N GLN A 223 -27.06 -8.18 -21.04
CA GLN A 223 -27.89 -7.35 -21.91
C GLN A 223 -28.32 -6.03 -21.25
N GLN A 224 -28.62 -6.04 -19.95
CA GLN A 224 -28.91 -4.83 -19.19
C GLN A 224 -27.67 -3.96 -19.03
N MET A 225 -26.50 -4.57 -18.81
CA MET A 225 -25.22 -3.88 -18.70
C MET A 225 -24.79 -3.22 -20.03
N GLU A 226 -24.96 -3.91 -21.17
CA GLU A 226 -24.71 -3.36 -22.51
C GLU A 226 -25.67 -2.20 -22.86
N ALA A 227 -26.85 -2.17 -22.22
CA ALA A 227 -27.84 -1.13 -22.38
C ALA A 227 -27.63 0.07 -21.44
N LEU A 228 -26.49 0.17 -20.74
CA LEU A 228 -26.07 1.36 -19.99
C LEU A 228 -24.98 2.11 -20.77
N PRO A 229 -24.94 3.46 -20.72
CA PRO A 229 -23.80 4.19 -21.28
C PRO A 229 -22.53 3.76 -20.55
N GLN A 230 -21.54 3.31 -21.30
CA GLN A 230 -20.29 2.78 -20.75
C GLN A 230 -19.09 3.18 -21.59
N ALA A 231 -17.93 3.26 -20.95
CA ALA A 231 -16.64 3.41 -21.61
C ALA A 231 -15.52 2.83 -20.74
N ASP A 232 -14.38 2.53 -21.36
CA ASP A 232 -13.22 1.95 -20.70
C ASP A 232 -12.41 3.04 -19.94
N ALA A 233 -12.65 4.31 -20.28
CA ALA A 233 -12.06 5.48 -19.63
C ALA A 233 -13.13 6.48 -19.13
N LEU A 234 -12.92 7.02 -17.92
CA LEU A 234 -13.83 7.97 -17.29
C LEU A 234 -14.04 9.25 -18.13
N GLY A 235 -12.97 9.78 -18.73
CA GLY A 235 -13.01 10.98 -19.55
C GLY A 235 -13.89 10.80 -20.79
N GLU A 236 -13.80 9.65 -21.44
CA GLU A 236 -14.62 9.30 -22.61
C GLU A 236 -16.10 9.19 -22.24
N LEU A 237 -16.42 8.51 -21.15
CA LEU A 237 -17.81 8.40 -20.67
C LEU A 237 -18.39 9.80 -20.40
N LYS A 238 -17.64 10.66 -19.69
CA LYS A 238 -18.08 12.02 -19.41
C LYS A 238 -18.26 12.85 -20.67
N GLN A 239 -17.34 12.74 -21.63
CA GLN A 239 -17.46 13.43 -22.92
C GLN A 239 -18.70 12.96 -23.69
N CYS A 240 -18.98 11.65 -23.71
CA CYS A 240 -20.20 11.10 -24.30
C CYS A 240 -21.47 11.64 -23.64
N LEU A 241 -21.50 11.75 -22.31
CA LEU A 241 -22.63 12.34 -21.57
C LEU A 241 -22.78 13.85 -21.87
N MET A 242 -21.67 14.59 -21.94
CA MET A 242 -21.66 16.03 -22.25
C MET A 242 -22.12 16.34 -23.68
N LEU A 243 -21.61 15.60 -24.67
CA LEU A 243 -21.97 15.75 -26.09
C LEU A 243 -23.33 15.14 -26.42
N GLY A 244 -23.93 14.41 -25.47
CA GLY A 244 -25.25 13.79 -25.55
C GLY A 244 -26.43 14.77 -25.66
N SER A 245 -26.21 16.08 -25.72
CA SER A 245 -27.21 17.04 -26.18
C SER A 245 -27.17 17.33 -27.69
N GLU A 246 -26.11 16.92 -28.41
CA GLU A 246 -25.88 17.26 -29.83
C GLU A 246 -25.62 16.05 -30.77
N TYR A 247 -25.56 14.80 -30.28
CA TYR A 247 -25.27 13.61 -31.12
C TYR A 247 -26.49 12.69 -31.38
N PRO A 248 -27.15 12.75 -32.55
CA PRO A 248 -28.43 12.05 -32.78
C PRO A 248 -28.33 10.54 -33.06
N LYS A 249 -27.15 10.03 -33.46
CA LYS A 249 -26.99 8.63 -33.88
C LYS A 249 -26.87 7.64 -32.71
N LEU A 250 -26.26 8.04 -31.60
CA LEU A 250 -26.25 7.21 -30.39
C LEU A 250 -27.61 7.30 -29.69
N ILE A 251 -28.17 8.50 -29.52
CA ILE A 251 -29.39 8.78 -28.73
C ILE A 251 -30.68 8.15 -29.29
N ARG A 252 -30.77 7.83 -30.60
CA ARG A 252 -31.92 7.05 -31.10
C ARG A 252 -32.08 5.67 -30.44
N MET A 253 -31.04 5.12 -29.81
CA MET A 253 -31.11 3.93 -28.96
C MET A 253 -31.57 4.22 -27.52
N TRP A 254 -31.41 5.46 -27.03
CA TRP A 254 -31.48 5.83 -25.61
C TRP A 254 -32.68 6.74 -25.34
N GLN A 255 -33.88 6.21 -25.58
CA GLN A 255 -35.05 6.72 -24.87
C GLN A 255 -35.04 6.10 -23.47
N THR A 256 -35.05 6.92 -22.42
CA THR A 256 -35.17 6.56 -21.01
C THR A 256 -36.28 5.52 -20.73
N LYS A 257 -37.31 5.47 -21.59
CA LYS A 257 -38.32 4.39 -21.56
C LYS A 257 -37.74 3.00 -21.78
N ARG A 258 -36.76 2.82 -22.66
CA ARG A 258 -36.19 1.51 -23.02
C ARG A 258 -35.24 0.98 -21.95
N ILE A 259 -34.43 1.82 -21.32
CA ILE A 259 -33.55 1.43 -20.20
C ILE A 259 -34.40 1.06 -18.98
N ASN A 260 -35.35 1.91 -18.59
CA ASN A 260 -36.27 1.60 -17.50
C ASN A 260 -37.10 0.35 -17.82
N GLN A 261 -37.50 0.11 -19.08
CA GLN A 261 -38.19 -1.12 -19.47
C GLN A 261 -37.27 -2.34 -19.39
N VAL A 262 -36.04 -2.27 -19.88
CA VAL A 262 -35.08 -3.41 -19.90
C VAL A 262 -34.59 -3.74 -18.49
N ILE A 263 -34.40 -2.74 -17.64
CA ILE A 263 -33.97 -2.91 -16.25
C ILE A 263 -35.16 -3.34 -15.36
N ASN A 264 -36.36 -2.79 -15.57
CA ASN A 264 -37.53 -3.12 -14.75
C ASN A 264 -38.41 -4.26 -15.30
N ASN A 265 -38.02 -4.98 -16.37
CA ASN A 265 -38.82 -6.08 -16.93
C ASN A 265 -38.82 -7.30 -15.98
N PRO A 266 -39.99 -7.70 -15.42
CA PRO A 266 -40.08 -8.80 -14.45
C PRO A 266 -39.78 -10.19 -15.02
N GLU A 267 -39.79 -10.40 -16.34
CA GLU A 267 -39.48 -11.72 -16.93
C GLU A 267 -38.00 -12.13 -16.83
N SER A 268 -37.11 -11.20 -16.44
CA SER A 268 -35.69 -11.50 -16.16
C SER A 268 -35.39 -11.83 -14.68
N LYS A 269 -36.38 -11.68 -13.77
CA LYS A 269 -36.25 -11.99 -12.33
C LYS A 269 -36.28 -13.49 -12.00
N LYS A 270 -36.04 -14.36 -12.98
CA LYS A 270 -35.79 -15.79 -12.78
C LYS A 270 -34.34 -16.09 -13.15
N SER A 271 -33.41 -15.67 -12.31
CA SER A 271 -32.08 -16.27 -12.27
C SER A 271 -31.65 -16.40 -10.82
N THR A 272 -30.98 -17.51 -10.55
CA THR A 272 -30.77 -18.17 -9.27
C THR A 272 -30.13 -17.26 -8.22
N ALA A 273 -30.62 -17.37 -6.98
CA ALA A 273 -29.95 -16.83 -5.81
C ALA A 273 -28.47 -17.23 -5.84
N HIS A 274 -27.58 -16.24 -6.01
CA HIS A 274 -26.16 -16.45 -5.82
C HIS A 274 -25.85 -16.34 -4.31
N PRO A 275 -25.05 -17.26 -3.75
CA PRO A 275 -24.91 -17.43 -2.31
C PRO A 275 -23.85 -16.47 -1.75
N TYR A 276 -24.10 -15.16 -1.81
CA TYR A 276 -23.24 -14.19 -1.13
C TYR A 276 -24.08 -13.27 -0.23
N ASN A 277 -24.69 -13.88 0.78
CA ASN A 277 -25.15 -13.17 1.97
C ASN A 277 -24.02 -13.23 3.02
N ILE A 278 -23.08 -12.31 2.96
CA ILE A 278 -21.97 -12.20 3.92
C ILE A 278 -22.50 -12.01 5.35
N LEU A 279 -23.67 -11.38 5.51
CA LEU A 279 -24.36 -11.20 6.78
C LEU A 279 -24.94 -12.50 7.37
N SER A 280 -25.31 -13.49 6.55
CA SER A 280 -25.87 -14.75 7.07
C SER A 280 -24.79 -15.70 7.61
N ARG A 281 -23.54 -15.62 7.11
CA ARG A 281 -22.41 -16.39 7.67
C ARG A 281 -21.89 -15.80 8.99
N ILE A 282 -21.94 -14.48 9.16
CA ILE A 282 -21.57 -13.83 10.43
C ILE A 282 -22.58 -14.16 11.53
N MET A 283 -23.88 -14.16 11.21
CA MET A 283 -24.91 -14.55 12.19
C MET A 283 -24.87 -16.04 12.56
N TRP A 284 -24.43 -16.94 11.66
CA TRP A 284 -24.29 -18.37 11.99
C TRP A 284 -23.04 -18.66 12.84
N ALA A 285 -21.93 -17.94 12.62
CA ALA A 285 -20.70 -18.08 13.41
C ALA A 285 -20.82 -17.51 14.84
N ILE A 286 -21.70 -16.53 15.07
CA ILE A 286 -21.95 -15.99 16.41
C ILE A 286 -22.88 -16.92 17.22
N TRP A 287 -23.75 -17.69 16.57
CA TRP A 287 -24.67 -18.60 17.26
C TRP A 287 -24.04 -19.96 17.64
N SER A 288 -22.94 -20.37 17.01
CA SER A 288 -22.22 -21.61 17.31
C SER A 288 -21.12 -21.49 18.39
N VAL A 289 -20.90 -20.28 18.93
CA VAL A 289 -19.92 -20.02 20.01
C VAL A 289 -20.59 -19.79 21.37
N VAL A 290 -21.93 -19.83 21.44
CA VAL A 290 -22.70 -19.60 22.69
C VAL A 290 -23.50 -20.85 23.13
N LYS A 291 -22.95 -22.05 22.94
CA LYS A 291 -23.40 -23.27 23.64
C LYS A 291 -22.23 -24.13 24.06
#